data_AF-A0A0N4YTY0-F1
#
_entry.id   AF-A0A0N4YTY0-F1
#
_cell.length_a   1.000
_cell.length_b   1.000
_cell.length_c   1.000
_cell.angle_alpha   90.00
_cell.angle_beta   90.00
_cell.angle_gamma   90.00
#
_symmetry.space_group_name_H-M   'P 1'
#
loop_
_entity.id
_entity.type
_entity.pdbx_description
1 polymer ?
#
loop_
_entity_poly.entity_id
_entity_poly.type
_entity_poly.pdbx_seq_one_letter_code
_entity_poly.pdbx_strand_id
1 'polypeptide(L)'
;MAVTLGFGIAVSGGRDNPHFTSGDPAVVISDVVPNGPAWGLLQVNDRILSANGVSFESIDYSSAVDIIKNAEHINMIVKRRVAMPIMEFEQRTLKFTLSKSRKKDDFGIVLGCRFYIKEIRNPKLAEKDPGLREGDSVLRVNGQSVDGSTLEEVNKWLERSRDKLCLVIQRDVRRGASRWPSQNTVYERGAHRATYRGSQSYGLNEVIVHARNIG
;
A
#
# COMPACT_ATOMS: atom_id res chain seq x y z
N MET A 1 -49.24 3.96 20.13
CA MET A 1 -48.11 3.11 19.72
C MET A 1 -47.04 4.03 19.17
N ALA A 2 -45.89 4.16 19.84
CA ALA A 2 -44.79 4.96 19.32
C ALA A 2 -44.17 4.19 18.14
N VAL A 3 -44.10 4.83 16.97
CA VAL A 3 -43.26 4.35 15.87
C VAL A 3 -41.82 4.55 16.31
N THR A 4 -41.14 3.48 16.71
CA THR A 4 -39.70 3.51 16.95
C THR A 4 -39.03 3.83 15.62
N LEU A 5 -38.59 5.08 15.42
CA LEU A 5 -37.63 5.39 14.37
C LEU A 5 -36.41 4.50 14.62
N GLY A 6 -35.89 3.83 13.61
CA GLY A 6 -34.65 3.04 13.77
C GLY A 6 -33.40 3.93 13.73
N PHE A 7 -32.22 3.31 13.73
CA PHE A 7 -30.95 4.01 13.56
C PHE A 7 -30.69 4.52 12.11
N GLY A 8 -31.65 4.36 11.20
CA GLY A 8 -31.49 4.74 9.80
C GLY A 8 -30.54 3.84 9.02
N ILE A 9 -30.54 2.53 9.29
CA ILE A 9 -29.75 1.53 8.57
C ILE A 9 -30.62 0.36 8.12
N ALA A 10 -30.21 -0.30 7.04
CA ALA A 10 -30.70 -1.61 6.65
C ALA A 10 -29.56 -2.64 6.78
N VAL A 11 -29.92 -3.87 7.17
CA VAL A 11 -29.00 -5.00 7.29
C VAL A 11 -29.45 -6.17 6.43
N SER A 12 -28.49 -6.94 5.93
CA SER A 12 -28.69 -8.20 5.20
C SER A 12 -27.65 -9.24 5.63
N GLY A 13 -27.85 -10.51 5.27
CA GLY A 13 -27.01 -11.62 5.74
C GLY A 13 -27.60 -12.32 6.96
N GLY A 14 -26.75 -13.02 7.72
CA GLY A 14 -27.15 -13.91 8.80
C GLY A 14 -26.94 -15.38 8.41
N ARG A 15 -26.76 -16.23 9.41
CA ARG A 15 -26.50 -17.68 9.21
C ARG A 15 -27.63 -18.39 8.47
N ASP A 16 -28.87 -17.97 8.72
CA ASP A 16 -30.12 -18.46 8.13
C ASP A 16 -30.48 -17.76 6.80
N ASN A 17 -29.83 -16.63 6.49
CA ASN A 17 -30.01 -15.88 5.26
C ASN A 17 -28.66 -15.47 4.63
N PRO A 18 -27.80 -16.44 4.28
CA PRO A 18 -26.47 -16.15 3.74
C PRO A 18 -26.57 -15.49 2.36
N HIS A 19 -25.58 -14.66 2.02
CA HIS A 19 -25.58 -13.96 0.74
C HIS A 19 -25.54 -14.95 -0.44
N PHE A 20 -26.59 -14.95 -1.28
CA PHE A 20 -26.85 -15.99 -2.30
C PHE A 20 -25.67 -16.30 -3.23
N THR A 21 -24.85 -15.30 -3.56
CA THR A 21 -23.70 -15.46 -4.49
C THR A 21 -22.38 -15.80 -3.79
N SER A 22 -22.22 -15.49 -2.51
CA SER A 22 -20.96 -15.65 -1.79
C SER A 22 -21.01 -16.73 -0.70
N GLY A 23 -22.20 -17.17 -0.29
CA GLY A 23 -22.39 -18.04 0.87
C GLY A 23 -21.95 -17.42 2.20
N ASP A 24 -21.68 -16.11 2.23
CA ASP A 24 -21.17 -15.41 3.41
C ASP A 24 -22.34 -15.18 4.40
N PRO A 25 -22.30 -15.77 5.61
CA PRO A 25 -23.35 -15.60 6.60
C PRO A 25 -23.21 -14.28 7.37
N ALA A 26 -22.16 -13.48 7.12
CA ALA A 26 -21.94 -12.24 7.83
C ALA A 26 -23.11 -11.26 7.65
N VAL A 27 -23.54 -10.64 8.74
CA VAL A 27 -24.50 -9.55 8.69
C VAL A 27 -23.78 -8.28 8.24
N VAL A 28 -24.30 -7.65 7.17
CA VAL A 28 -23.71 -6.46 6.55
C VAL A 28 -24.70 -5.32 6.49
N ILE A 29 -24.18 -4.09 6.51
CA ILE A 29 -24.97 -2.89 6.22
C ILE A 29 -25.27 -2.84 4.73
N SER A 30 -26.56 -2.89 4.37
CA SER A 30 -27.02 -2.82 2.98
C SER A 30 -27.46 -1.42 2.56
N ASP A 31 -27.85 -0.57 3.51
CA ASP A 31 -28.24 0.81 3.26
C ASP A 31 -28.03 1.69 4.51
N VAL A 32 -27.79 2.98 4.30
CA VAL A 32 -27.69 4.00 5.36
C VAL A 32 -28.48 5.23 4.92
N VAL A 33 -29.50 5.58 5.69
CA VAL A 33 -30.40 6.70 5.41
C VAL A 33 -29.64 8.03 5.51
N PRO A 34 -29.65 8.87 4.46
CA PRO A 34 -29.09 10.21 4.49
C PRO A 34 -29.61 11.05 5.65
N ASN A 35 -28.70 11.71 6.38
CA ASN A 35 -28.99 12.50 7.58
C ASN A 35 -29.67 11.72 8.73
N GLY A 36 -29.71 10.39 8.66
CA GLY A 36 -30.18 9.53 9.76
C GLY A 36 -29.14 9.38 10.88
N PRO A 37 -29.50 8.75 12.01
CA PRO A 37 -28.61 8.61 13.17
C PRO A 37 -27.27 7.90 12.90
N ALA A 38 -27.24 6.98 11.94
CA ALA A 38 -26.04 6.27 11.53
C ALA A 38 -25.28 6.92 10.36
N TRP A 39 -25.81 8.00 9.77
CA TRP A 39 -25.20 8.68 8.64
C TRP A 39 -23.84 9.26 9.01
N GLY A 40 -22.82 9.01 8.17
CA GLY A 40 -21.43 9.41 8.43
C GLY A 40 -20.69 8.53 9.43
N LEU A 41 -21.38 7.65 10.15
CA LEU A 41 -20.78 6.69 11.09
C LEU A 41 -20.61 5.31 10.45
N LEU A 42 -21.66 4.81 9.80
CA LEU A 42 -21.70 3.53 9.09
C LEU A 42 -21.67 3.74 7.57
N GLN A 43 -21.21 2.70 6.85
CA GLN A 43 -21.16 2.66 5.40
C GLN A 43 -21.75 1.35 4.88
N VAL A 44 -22.33 1.40 3.68
CA VAL A 44 -22.74 0.19 2.97
C VAL A 44 -21.54 -0.74 2.78
N ASN A 45 -21.75 -2.04 3.00
CA ASN A 45 -20.75 -3.12 3.06
C ASN A 45 -19.88 -3.18 4.32
N ASP A 46 -20.14 -2.35 5.33
CA ASP A 46 -19.61 -2.62 6.67
C ASP A 46 -20.14 -3.97 7.16
N ARG A 47 -19.24 -4.86 7.58
CA ARG A 47 -19.61 -6.15 8.19
C ARG A 47 -19.72 -5.96 9.68
N ILE A 48 -20.86 -6.32 10.27
CA ILE A 48 -21.07 -6.18 11.71
C ILE A 48 -20.36 -7.35 12.40
N LEU A 49 -19.43 -7.05 13.29
CA LEU A 49 -18.73 -8.05 14.11
C LEU A 49 -19.42 -8.21 15.47
N SER A 50 -19.87 -7.11 16.06
CA SER A 50 -20.66 -7.13 17.30
C SER A 50 -21.52 -5.88 17.43
N ALA A 51 -22.61 -5.99 18.20
CA ALA A 51 -23.42 -4.86 18.63
C ALA A 51 -23.87 -5.03 20.08
N ASN A 52 -23.73 -3.98 20.89
CA ASN A 52 -24.05 -3.97 22.32
C ASN A 52 -23.46 -5.15 23.11
N GLY A 53 -22.24 -5.57 22.74
CA GLY A 53 -21.54 -6.69 23.36
C GLY A 53 -21.94 -8.08 22.87
N VAL A 54 -22.92 -8.19 21.96
CA VAL A 54 -23.31 -9.45 21.32
C VAL A 54 -22.55 -9.65 20.03
N SER A 55 -21.99 -10.86 19.80
CA SER A 55 -21.29 -11.21 18.57
C SER A 55 -22.24 -11.45 17.40
N PHE A 56 -21.84 -11.02 16.20
CA PHE A 56 -22.59 -11.15 14.94
C PHE A 56 -21.97 -12.16 13.96
N GLU A 57 -20.91 -12.88 14.35
CA GLU A 57 -20.17 -13.77 13.44
C GLU A 57 -20.99 -15.00 12.96
N SER A 58 -21.91 -15.49 13.79
CA SER A 58 -22.78 -16.63 13.47
C SER A 58 -24.24 -16.40 13.87
N ILE A 59 -24.67 -15.14 13.88
CA ILE A 59 -26.00 -14.75 14.32
C ILE A 59 -27.05 -15.03 13.24
N ASP A 60 -28.25 -15.41 13.66
CA ASP A 60 -29.40 -15.50 12.77
C ASP A 60 -29.92 -14.07 12.45
N TYR A 61 -30.42 -13.86 11.24
CA TYR A 61 -30.88 -12.57 10.74
C TYR A 61 -31.93 -11.93 11.65
N SER A 62 -32.91 -12.72 12.10
CA SER A 62 -33.98 -12.26 13.00
C SER A 62 -33.42 -11.70 14.30
N SER A 63 -32.47 -12.42 14.92
CA SER A 63 -31.81 -12.01 16.16
C SER A 63 -30.99 -10.73 15.97
N ALA A 64 -30.27 -10.61 14.85
CA ALA A 64 -29.53 -9.40 14.51
C ALA A 64 -30.47 -8.18 14.38
N VAL A 65 -31.61 -8.36 13.70
CA VAL A 65 -32.63 -7.32 13.54
C VAL A 65 -33.23 -6.93 14.89
N ASP A 66 -33.52 -7.88 15.77
CA ASP A 66 -34.11 -7.62 17.09
C ASP A 66 -33.16 -6.84 18.00
N ILE A 67 -31.86 -7.18 18.01
CA ILE A 67 -30.84 -6.45 18.77
C ILE A 67 -30.74 -5.00 18.28
N ILE A 68 -30.77 -4.79 16.97
CA ILE A 68 -30.64 -3.44 16.38
C ILE A 68 -31.92 -2.63 16.56
N LYS A 69 -33.11 -3.22 16.39
CA LYS A 69 -34.38 -2.48 16.46
C LYS A 69 -34.80 -2.11 17.87
N ASN A 70 -34.53 -2.98 18.85
CA ASN A 70 -34.97 -2.78 20.24
C ASN A 70 -33.96 -2.00 21.08
N ALA A 71 -32.80 -1.64 20.51
CA ALA A 71 -31.80 -0.83 21.18
C ALA A 71 -32.16 0.67 21.14
N GLU A 72 -32.08 1.35 22.28
CA GLU A 72 -32.12 2.82 22.37
C GLU A 72 -30.76 3.44 21.96
N HIS A 73 -29.67 2.73 22.28
CA HIS A 73 -28.31 3.09 21.91
C HIS A 73 -27.61 1.87 21.31
N ILE A 74 -26.87 2.07 20.22
CA ILE A 74 -26.12 1.00 19.56
C ILE A 74 -24.63 1.31 19.60
N ASN A 75 -23.88 0.39 20.21
CA ASN A 75 -22.42 0.35 20.22
C ASN A 75 -21.99 -0.82 19.35
N MET A 76 -21.47 -0.54 18.16
CA MET A 76 -21.22 -1.55 17.15
C MET A 76 -19.74 -1.59 16.78
N ILE A 77 -19.19 -2.78 16.61
CA ILE A 77 -17.87 -2.96 15.99
C ILE A 77 -18.11 -3.50 14.59
N VAL A 78 -17.62 -2.79 13.58
CA VAL A 78 -17.76 -3.19 12.18
C VAL A 78 -16.41 -3.36 11.51
N LYS A 79 -16.33 -4.28 10.55
CA LYS A 79 -15.19 -4.45 9.66
C LYS A 79 -15.47 -3.76 8.33
N ARG A 80 -14.75 -2.66 8.08
CA ARG A 80 -14.86 -1.85 6.88
C ARG A 80 -13.75 -2.19 5.90
N ARG A 81 -14.12 -2.38 4.62
CA ARG A 81 -13.14 -2.42 3.54
C ARG A 81 -12.69 -1.00 3.26
N VAL A 82 -11.48 -0.66 3.67
CA VAL A 82 -10.86 0.60 3.26
C VAL A 82 -10.08 0.35 1.98
N ALA A 83 -10.26 1.24 1.01
CA ALA A 83 -9.25 1.37 -0.03
C ALA A 83 -7.97 1.76 0.71
N MET A 84 -6.97 0.88 0.72
CA MET A 84 -5.65 1.33 1.12
C MET A 84 -5.26 2.41 0.12
N PRO A 85 -4.73 3.57 0.55
CA PRO A 85 -4.02 4.40 -0.39
C PRO A 85 -3.01 3.47 -1.04
N ILE A 86 -3.10 3.30 -2.37
CA ILE A 86 -2.11 2.53 -3.10
C ILE A 86 -0.80 3.23 -2.75
N MET A 87 0.05 2.59 -1.94
CA MET A 87 1.41 3.06 -1.74
C MET A 87 2.10 2.82 -3.08
N GLU A 88 1.86 3.72 -4.03
CA GLU A 88 2.45 3.69 -5.36
C GLU A 88 3.91 4.07 -5.20
N PHE A 89 4.74 3.08 -4.90
CA PHE A 89 6.17 3.19 -5.14
C PHE A 89 6.34 3.25 -6.66
N GLU A 90 6.80 4.39 -7.17
CA GLU A 90 7.25 4.52 -8.54
C GLU A 90 8.69 4.03 -8.60
N GLN A 91 8.91 2.94 -9.32
CA GLN A 91 10.24 2.46 -9.64
C GLN A 91 10.88 3.40 -10.65
N ARG A 92 11.85 4.20 -10.20
CA ARG A 92 12.62 5.11 -11.05
C ARG A 92 13.98 4.54 -11.34
N THR A 93 14.37 4.57 -12.60
CA THR A 93 15.69 4.12 -13.02
C THR A 93 16.60 5.33 -13.24
N LEU A 94 17.66 5.45 -12.44
CA LEU A 94 18.58 6.59 -12.42
C LEU A 94 19.94 6.19 -12.99
N LYS A 95 20.57 7.08 -13.76
CA LYS A 95 21.92 6.89 -14.30
C LYS A 95 22.89 7.84 -13.63
N PHE A 96 23.94 7.29 -13.01
CA PHE A 96 24.99 8.05 -12.36
C PHE A 96 26.32 7.84 -13.08
N THR A 97 27.02 8.93 -13.39
CA THR A 97 28.41 8.88 -13.83
C THR A 97 29.29 9.45 -12.73
N LEU A 98 30.08 8.59 -12.12
CA LEU A 98 30.93 8.89 -11.00
C LEU A 98 32.38 9.04 -11.48
N SER A 99 33.13 9.95 -10.86
CA SER A 99 34.55 10.15 -11.12
C SER A 99 35.33 10.10 -9.81
N LYS A 100 36.50 9.46 -9.83
CA LYS A 100 37.37 9.43 -8.65
C LYS A 100 37.91 10.83 -8.35
N SER A 101 38.07 11.15 -7.06
CA SER A 101 38.72 12.40 -6.66
C SER A 101 40.24 12.33 -6.89
N ARG A 102 40.86 11.16 -6.69
CA ARG A 102 42.28 10.91 -6.97
C ARG A 102 42.48 9.55 -7.63
N LYS A 103 43.57 9.38 -8.38
CA LYS A 103 43.89 8.15 -9.12
C LYS A 103 43.95 6.88 -8.24
N LYS A 104 44.29 7.02 -6.96
CA LYS A 104 44.42 5.91 -6.01
C LYS A 104 43.12 5.61 -5.24
N ASP A 105 42.14 6.50 -5.28
CA ASP A 105 40.89 6.31 -4.53
C ASP A 105 40.03 5.19 -5.16
N ASP A 106 39.08 4.65 -4.40
CA ASP A 106 37.98 3.86 -4.93
C ASP A 106 36.74 4.76 -5.12
N PHE A 107 35.64 4.18 -5.64
CA PHE A 107 34.37 4.88 -5.68
C PHE A 107 33.64 4.86 -4.32
N GLY A 108 34.12 4.08 -3.34
CA GLY A 108 33.50 3.99 -2.02
C GLY A 108 32.10 3.39 -2.02
N ILE A 109 31.79 2.45 -2.92
CA ILE A 109 30.48 1.80 -3.02
C ILE A 109 30.62 0.35 -2.57
N VAL A 110 29.78 -0.07 -1.63
CA VAL A 110 29.70 -1.46 -1.18
C VAL A 110 28.35 -2.03 -1.61
N LEU A 111 28.37 -3.11 -2.40
CA LEU A 111 27.16 -3.82 -2.80
C LEU A 111 26.81 -4.94 -1.82
N GLY A 112 25.52 -5.10 -1.56
CA GLY A 112 24.95 -6.24 -0.84
C GLY A 112 24.52 -7.38 -1.76
N CYS A 113 23.93 -8.42 -1.17
CA CYS A 113 23.29 -9.49 -1.93
C CYS A 113 22.16 -8.92 -2.81
N ARG A 114 21.97 -9.43 -4.02
CA ARG A 114 21.06 -8.84 -5.03
C ARG A 114 21.46 -7.44 -5.53
N PHE A 115 22.73 -7.05 -5.36
CA PHE A 115 23.31 -5.84 -5.96
C PHE A 115 22.70 -4.50 -5.51
N TYR A 116 22.09 -4.44 -4.33
CA TYR A 116 21.73 -3.15 -3.73
C TYR A 116 22.96 -2.46 -3.14
N ILE A 117 22.95 -1.14 -3.12
CA ILE A 117 23.98 -0.35 -2.45
C ILE A 117 23.76 -0.48 -0.95
N LYS A 118 24.63 -1.23 -0.29
CA LYS A 118 24.57 -1.47 1.15
C LYS A 118 25.16 -0.30 1.93
N GLU A 119 26.26 0.26 1.43
CA GLU A 119 27.01 1.32 2.11
C GLU A 119 27.67 2.24 1.07
N ILE A 120 27.68 3.54 1.37
CA ILE A 120 28.40 4.56 0.58
C ILE A 120 29.47 5.20 1.47
N ARG A 121 30.73 4.80 1.29
CA ARG A 121 31.89 5.33 2.02
C ARG A 121 32.32 6.71 1.56
N ASN A 122 31.96 7.08 0.33
CA ASN A 122 32.28 8.39 -0.24
C ASN A 122 31.04 9.31 -0.19
N PRO A 123 30.91 10.19 0.83
CA PRO A 123 29.70 11.00 1.03
C PRO A 123 29.41 11.95 -0.15
N LYS A 124 30.43 12.33 -0.93
CA LYS A 124 30.25 13.17 -2.14
C LYS A 124 29.34 12.54 -3.19
N LEU A 125 29.18 11.21 -3.16
CA LEU A 125 28.25 10.51 -4.05
C LEU A 125 26.79 10.72 -3.66
N ALA A 126 26.52 10.98 -2.38
CA ALA A 126 25.20 11.26 -1.83
C ALA A 126 24.85 12.76 -1.84
N GLU A 127 25.85 13.65 -1.85
CA GLU A 127 25.67 15.11 -1.85
C GLU A 127 25.11 15.69 -3.16
N LYS A 128 25.33 15.04 -4.30
CA LYS A 128 24.69 15.45 -5.56
C LYS A 128 23.20 15.18 -5.49
N ASP A 129 22.38 16.00 -6.12
CA ASP A 129 20.94 15.79 -6.23
C ASP A 129 20.63 15.13 -7.60
N PRO A 130 20.00 13.93 -7.69
CA PRO A 130 19.36 13.10 -6.66
C PRO A 130 20.25 12.15 -5.85
N GLY A 131 21.55 12.10 -6.15
CA GLY A 131 22.57 11.44 -5.35
C GLY A 131 22.42 9.93 -5.31
N LEU A 132 23.51 9.23 -5.06
CA LEU A 132 23.48 7.82 -4.80
C LEU A 132 23.01 7.60 -3.35
N ARG A 133 22.17 6.58 -3.11
CA ARG A 133 21.64 6.28 -1.77
C ARG A 133 21.78 4.81 -1.44
N GLU A 134 21.89 4.51 -0.15
CA GLU A 134 21.76 3.15 0.33
C GLU A 134 20.35 2.62 0.01
N GLY A 135 20.26 1.36 -0.40
CA GLY A 135 19.04 0.72 -0.90
C GLY A 135 18.79 0.86 -2.40
N ASP A 136 19.54 1.70 -3.12
CA ASP A 136 19.48 1.73 -4.59
C ASP A 136 19.87 0.36 -5.16
N SER A 137 19.06 -0.20 -6.06
CA SER A 137 19.32 -1.50 -6.68
C SER A 137 20.09 -1.32 -7.98
N VAL A 138 21.33 -1.81 -8.06
CA VAL A 138 22.12 -1.69 -9.29
C VAL A 138 21.55 -2.61 -10.36
N LEU A 139 21.25 -2.06 -11.54
CA LEU A 139 20.84 -2.78 -12.73
C LEU A 139 21.99 -2.95 -13.73
N ARG A 140 22.87 -1.95 -13.84
CA ARG A 140 24.02 -1.99 -14.77
C ARG A 140 25.26 -1.29 -14.22
N VAL A 141 26.41 -1.83 -14.57
CA VAL A 141 27.74 -1.25 -14.31
C VAL A 141 28.47 -1.07 -15.64
N ASN A 142 28.85 0.17 -15.99
CA ASN A 142 29.49 0.53 -17.26
C ASN A 142 28.78 0.00 -18.51
N GLY A 143 27.44 -0.06 -18.47
CA GLY A 143 26.60 -0.57 -19.55
C GLY A 143 26.34 -2.07 -19.51
N GLN A 144 27.10 -2.83 -18.73
CA GLN A 144 26.90 -4.27 -18.53
C GLN A 144 25.79 -4.54 -17.52
N SER A 145 24.83 -5.41 -17.88
CA SER A 145 23.75 -5.84 -16.98
C SER A 145 24.29 -6.69 -15.84
N VAL A 146 23.78 -6.50 -14.62
CA VAL A 146 24.10 -7.36 -13.47
C VAL A 146 23.21 -8.61 -13.40
N ASP A 147 22.18 -8.68 -14.23
CA ASP A 147 21.26 -9.83 -14.27
C ASP A 147 22.02 -11.12 -14.65
N GLY A 148 21.76 -12.19 -13.90
CA GLY A 148 22.47 -13.48 -14.02
C GLY A 148 23.95 -13.46 -13.60
N SER A 149 24.49 -12.34 -13.11
CA SER A 149 25.88 -12.24 -12.63
C SER A 149 25.98 -12.58 -11.15
N THR A 150 27.21 -12.77 -10.65
CA THR A 150 27.51 -12.96 -9.22
C THR A 150 28.00 -11.68 -8.56
N LEU A 151 27.91 -11.59 -7.22
CA LEU A 151 28.40 -10.44 -6.45
C LEU A 151 29.89 -10.18 -6.68
N GLU A 152 30.68 -11.25 -6.79
CA GLU A 152 32.12 -11.16 -7.04
C GLU A 152 32.44 -10.58 -8.43
N GLU A 153 31.70 -10.99 -9.46
CA GLU A 153 31.87 -10.46 -10.82
C GLU A 153 31.53 -8.98 -10.90
N VAL A 154 30.41 -8.57 -10.29
CA VAL A 154 29.99 -7.16 -10.30
C VAL A 154 30.96 -6.29 -9.49
N ASN A 155 31.49 -6.78 -8.36
CA ASN A 155 32.54 -6.08 -7.63
C ASN A 155 33.81 -5.92 -8.48
N LYS A 156 34.22 -6.95 -9.23
CA LYS A 156 35.33 -6.82 -10.19
C LYS A 156 35.07 -5.74 -11.25
N TRP A 157 33.83 -5.52 -11.68
CA TRP A 157 33.49 -4.43 -12.62
C TRP A 157 33.63 -3.05 -11.98
N LEU A 158 33.26 -2.90 -10.71
CA LEU A 158 33.49 -1.67 -9.94
C LEU A 158 34.99 -1.39 -9.79
N GLU A 159 35.79 -2.40 -9.45
CA GLU A 159 37.24 -2.27 -9.27
C GLU A 159 37.99 -2.00 -10.58
N ARG A 160 37.57 -2.62 -11.68
CA ARG A 160 38.14 -2.38 -13.02
C ARG A 160 37.90 -0.95 -13.53
N SER A 161 36.96 -0.22 -12.95
CA SER A 161 36.66 1.16 -13.32
C SER A 161 37.78 2.10 -12.82
N ARG A 162 38.58 2.61 -13.74
CA ARG A 162 39.73 3.48 -13.42
C ARG A 162 39.32 4.91 -13.12
N ASP A 163 38.83 5.64 -14.11
CA ASP A 163 38.58 7.08 -13.98
C ASP A 163 37.10 7.42 -13.81
N LYS A 164 36.24 6.64 -14.46
CA LYS A 164 34.80 6.84 -14.49
C LYS A 164 34.07 5.53 -14.22
N LEU A 165 32.97 5.62 -13.50
CA LEU A 165 32.06 4.51 -13.24
C LEU A 165 30.63 4.97 -13.58
N CYS A 166 29.99 4.26 -14.50
CA CYS A 166 28.60 4.49 -14.85
C CYS A 166 27.72 3.44 -14.17
N LEU A 167 26.78 3.86 -13.34
CA LEU A 167 25.79 2.98 -12.73
C LEU A 167 24.39 3.32 -13.25
N VAL A 168 23.62 2.28 -13.58
CA VAL A 168 22.18 2.40 -13.77
C VAL A 168 21.55 1.69 -12.58
N ILE A 169 20.73 2.41 -11.79
CA ILE A 169 20.12 1.89 -10.57
C ILE A 169 18.60 2.05 -10.63
N GLN A 170 17.90 1.25 -9.85
CA GLN A 170 16.46 1.36 -9.60
C GLN A 170 16.24 1.83 -8.16
N ARG A 171 15.39 2.84 -7.99
CA ARG A 171 14.98 3.39 -6.70
C ARG A 171 13.47 3.44 -6.61
N ASP A 172 12.92 2.87 -5.54
CA ASP A 172 11.51 3.01 -5.20
C ASP A 172 11.26 4.40 -4.62
N VAL A 173 10.45 5.21 -5.31
CA VAL A 173 10.07 6.55 -4.86
C VAL A 173 8.60 6.56 -4.49
N ARG A 174 8.28 6.97 -3.26
CA ARG A 174 6.89 7.17 -2.85
C ARG A 174 6.25 8.27 -3.68
N ARG A 175 5.17 7.98 -4.41
CA ARG A 175 4.38 9.02 -5.06
C ARG A 175 3.82 10.00 -4.02
N GLY A 176 3.90 11.29 -4.34
CA GLY A 176 3.43 12.39 -3.48
C GLY A 176 4.41 12.88 -2.42
N ALA A 177 5.50 12.14 -2.14
CA ALA A 177 6.46 12.53 -1.10
C ALA A 177 7.48 13.58 -1.54
N SER A 178 7.52 13.96 -2.83
CA SER A 178 8.60 14.82 -3.27
C SER A 178 8.31 15.72 -4.47
N ARG A 179 8.61 17.00 -4.26
CA ARG A 179 8.51 18.13 -5.18
C ARG A 179 9.63 18.08 -6.24
N TRP A 180 9.75 16.97 -6.97
CA TRP A 180 10.78 16.82 -8.02
C TRP A 180 10.20 17.20 -9.37
N PRO A 181 10.86 18.08 -10.14
CA PRO A 181 10.50 18.32 -11.51
C PRO A 181 10.67 17.01 -12.29
N SER A 182 9.58 16.56 -12.90
CA SER A 182 9.55 15.49 -13.89
C SER A 182 10.32 15.94 -15.13
N GLN A 183 11.65 15.89 -15.11
CA GLN A 183 12.45 16.12 -16.32
C GLN A 183 13.50 15.04 -16.51
N ASN A 184 13.22 14.25 -17.54
CA ASN A 184 14.16 13.53 -18.41
C ASN A 184 15.14 12.56 -17.75
N THR A 185 14.72 11.30 -17.62
CA THR A 185 15.66 10.18 -17.76
C THR A 185 15.39 9.50 -19.10
N VAL A 186 16.24 9.83 -20.08
CA VAL A 186 16.24 9.24 -21.42
C VAL A 186 16.52 7.74 -21.29
N TYR A 187 15.56 6.90 -21.71
CA TYR A 187 15.83 5.53 -22.12
C TYR A 187 15.69 5.43 -23.63
N GLU A 188 16.77 5.01 -24.26
CA GLU A 188 16.75 4.52 -25.62
C GLU A 188 15.81 3.31 -25.69
N ARG A 189 14.93 3.38 -26.68
CA ARG A 189 13.69 2.63 -26.84
C ARG A 189 13.95 1.13 -26.98
N GLY A 190 13.63 0.34 -25.95
CA GLY A 190 13.50 -1.12 -26.02
C GLY A 190 12.09 -1.51 -25.55
N ALA A 191 11.22 -1.87 -26.48
CA ALA A 191 9.83 -2.15 -26.23
C ALA A 191 9.63 -3.40 -25.38
N HIS A 192 9.20 -3.22 -24.12
CA HIS A 192 8.40 -4.22 -23.41
C HIS A 192 7.20 -3.52 -22.80
N ARG A 193 6.03 -3.78 -23.41
CA ARG A 193 4.72 -3.46 -22.81
C ARG A 193 4.59 -4.25 -21.51
N ALA A 194 4.94 -3.64 -20.38
CA ALA A 194 4.44 -4.09 -19.09
C ALA A 194 2.99 -3.59 -18.96
N THR A 195 2.03 -4.44 -19.31
CA THR A 195 0.64 -4.28 -18.88
C THR A 195 0.60 -4.41 -17.36
N TYR A 196 0.69 -3.29 -16.66
CA TYR A 196 0.46 -3.26 -15.21
C TYR A 196 -1.04 -3.44 -14.98
N ARG A 197 -1.43 -4.67 -14.67
CA ARG A 197 -2.74 -4.98 -14.10
C ARG A 197 -2.65 -4.60 -12.62
N GLY A 198 -2.96 -3.36 -12.30
CA GLY A 198 -3.00 -2.88 -10.91
C GLY A 198 -4.02 -3.69 -10.12
N SER A 199 -3.56 -4.61 -9.28
CA SER A 199 -4.38 -5.22 -8.24
C SER A 199 -4.62 -4.17 -7.17
N GLN A 200 -5.83 -3.61 -7.13
CA GLN A 200 -6.27 -2.77 -6.01
C GLN A 200 -6.16 -3.61 -4.73
N SER A 201 -5.22 -3.26 -3.86
CA SER A 201 -5.09 -3.88 -2.54
C SER A 201 -6.09 -3.24 -1.58
N TYR A 202 -7.02 -4.04 -1.08
CA TYR A 202 -8.00 -3.62 -0.08
C TYR A 202 -7.51 -4.03 1.30
N GLY A 203 -7.53 -3.09 2.25
CA GLY A 203 -7.26 -3.34 3.66
C GLY A 203 -8.57 -3.58 4.42
N LEU A 204 -8.50 -4.26 5.56
CA LEU A 204 -9.64 -4.46 6.45
C LEU A 204 -9.34 -3.74 7.77
N ASN A 205 -10.18 -2.78 8.15
CA ASN A 205 -10.08 -2.08 9.43
C ASN A 205 -11.33 -2.38 10.28
N GLU A 206 -11.15 -2.47 11.59
CA GLU A 206 -12.25 -2.49 12.55
C GLU A 206 -12.57 -1.07 12.99
N VAL A 207 -13.84 -0.70 12.95
CA VAL A 207 -14.35 0.62 13.30
C VAL A 207 -15.38 0.46 14.41
N ILE A 208 -15.19 1.18 15.50
CA ILE A 208 -16.16 1.25 16.60
C ILE A 208 -17.11 2.41 16.29
N VAL A 209 -18.41 2.13 16.36
CA VAL A 209 -19.47 3.07 16.06
C VAL A 209 -20.41 3.19 17.25
N HIS A 210 -20.77 4.44 17.57
CA HIS A 210 -21.75 4.77 18.59
C HIS A 210 -22.86 5.60 17.95
N ALA A 211 -24.08 5.06 17.88
CA ALA A 211 -25.25 5.80 17.40
C ALA A 211 -26.37 5.74 18.43
N ARG A 212 -27.17 6.81 18.51
CA ARG A 212 -28.34 6.91 19.39
C ARG A 212 -29.59 7.00 18.56
N ASN A 213 -30.64 6.32 19.00
CA ASN A 213 -31.94 6.48 18.39
C ASN A 213 -32.49 7.87 18.77
N ILE A 214 -32.98 8.62 17.78
CA ILE A 214 -33.52 9.98 17.97
C ILE A 214 -35.05 10.02 17.95
N GLY A 215 -35.69 8.85 18.08
CA GLY A 215 -37.14 8.68 18.15
C GLY A 215 -37.78 9.26 19.39
#